data_AF-A0A6M3LR04-F1
#
_entry.id   AF-A0A6M3LR04-F1
#
_cell.length_a   1.000
_cell.length_b   1.000
_cell.length_c   1.000
_cell.angle_alpha   90.00
_cell.angle_beta   90.00
_cell.angle_gamma   90.00
#
_symmetry.space_group_name_H-M   'P 1'
#
loop_
_entity.id
_entity.type
_entity.pdbx_description
1 polymer ?
#
loop_
_entity_poly.entity_id
_entity_poly.type
_entity_poly.pdbx_seq_one_letter_code
_entity_poly.pdbx_strand_id
1 'polypeptide(L)' 'MEEITPKYRTRINVSTSVKGVKTWDCTVEEISDNIPPTQKEIVLAASDALVLELDKRYPPQIDK' A
#
# COMPACT_ATOMS: atom_id res chain seq x y z
N MET A 1 -3.35 26.23 15.59
CA MET A 1 -4.08 25.06 15.06
C MET A 1 -3.11 23.90 15.14
N GLU A 2 -3.41 22.87 15.92
CA GLU A 2 -2.62 21.64 15.91
C GLU A 2 -2.77 20.99 14.53
N GLU A 3 -1.65 20.70 13.89
CA GLU A 3 -1.61 20.00 12.61
C GLU A 3 -1.98 18.54 12.87
N ILE A 4 -3.23 18.17 12.56
CA ILE A 4 -3.67 16.78 12.68
C ILE A 4 -3.00 16.00 11.55
N THR A 5 -1.87 15.36 11.84
CA THR A 5 -1.24 14.44 10.90
C THR A 5 -2.11 13.18 10.81
N PRO A 6 -2.71 12.86 9.64
CA PRO A 6 -3.48 11.64 9.50
C PRO A 6 -2.58 10.43 9.77
N LYS A 7 -3.04 9.52 10.64
CA LYS A 7 -2.33 8.29 10.97
C LYS A 7 -2.75 7.20 10.00
N TYR A 8 -1.89 6.89 9.04
CA TYR A 8 -2.08 5.74 8.16
C TYR A 8 -1.44 4.50 8.76
N ARG A 9 -2.10 3.36 8.58
CA ARG A 9 -1.52 2.05 8.79
C ARG A 9 -1.41 1.34 7.46
N THR A 10 -0.19 0.95 7.12
CA THR A 10 0.08 0.14 5.93
C THR A 10 0.43 -1.28 6.35
N ARG A 11 -0.19 -2.28 5.71
CA ARG A 11 0.16 -3.69 5.84
C ARG A 11 0.61 -4.20 4.50
N ILE A 12 1.72 -4.94 4.49
CA ILE A 12 2.28 -5.53 3.27
C ILE A 12 2.60 -6.99 3.58
N ASN A 13 1.94 -7.90 2.87
CA ASN A 13 2.19 -9.32 2.93
C ASN A 13 3.02 -9.70 1.71
N VAL A 14 4.19 -10.32 1.92
CA VAL A 14 5.06 -10.75 0.81
C VAL A 14 5.25 -12.25 0.91
N SER A 15 4.99 -12.95 -0.19
CA SER A 15 5.19 -14.39 -0.32
C SER A 15 6.20 -14.70 -1.43
N THR A 16 7.04 -15.71 -1.22
CA THR A 16 7.99 -16.20 -2.21
C THR A 16 7.70 -17.67 -2.49
N SER A 17 7.42 -18.01 -3.75
CA SER A 17 7.21 -19.39 -4.17
C SER A 17 8.51 -20.18 -4.18
N VAL A 18 8.40 -21.51 -4.24
CA VAL A 18 9.54 -22.43 -4.42
C VAL A 18 10.34 -22.18 -5.71
N LYS A 19 9.71 -21.55 -6.72
CA LYS A 19 10.36 -21.16 -7.98
C LYS A 19 11.01 -19.78 -7.92
N GLY A 20 11.01 -19.12 -6.75
CA GLY A 20 11.59 -17.78 -6.56
C GLY A 20 10.67 -16.62 -6.96
N VAL A 21 9.47 -16.88 -7.50
CA VAL A 21 8.48 -15.85 -7.81
C VAL A 21 8.03 -15.16 -6.53
N LYS A 22 8.14 -13.83 -6.48
CA LYS A 22 7.65 -12.99 -5.39
C LYS A 22 6.27 -12.47 -5.71
N THR A 23 5.37 -12.57 -4.75
CA THR A 23 4.01 -12.03 -4.81
C THR A 23 3.79 -11.17 -3.58
N TRP A 24 3.00 -10.13 -3.71
CA TRP A 24 2.71 -9.23 -2.60
C TRP A 24 1.25 -8.81 -2.61
N ASP A 25 0.75 -8.50 -1.43
CA ASP A 25 -0.56 -7.92 -1.17
C ASP A 25 -0.35 -6.73 -0.23
N CYS A 26 -0.99 -5.60 -0.51
CA CYS A 26 -0.88 -4.41 0.33
C CYS A 26 -2.25 -3.86 0.71
N THR A 27 -2.36 -3.37 1.95
CA THR A 27 -3.56 -2.71 2.48
C THR A 27 -3.15 -1.39 3.12
N VAL A 28 -3.83 -0.31 2.74
CA VAL A 28 -3.69 1.01 3.35
C VAL A 28 -4.98 1.32 4.10
N GLU A 29 -4.87 1.49 5.42
CA GLU A 29 -5.98 1.81 6.31
C GLU A 29 -5.75 3.22 6.88
N GLU A 30 -6.75 4.09 6.76
CA GLU A 30 -6.76 5.36 7.47
C GLU A 30 -7.27 5.14 8.89
N ILE A 31 -6.42 5.41 9.89
CA ILE A 31 -6.79 5.35 11.30
C ILE A 31 -7.15 6.78 11.71
N SER A 32 -8.42 7.13 11.56
CA SER A 32 -8.96 8.35 12.16
C SER A 32 -10.30 8.07 12.81
N ASP A 33 -10.50 8.65 13.99
CA ASP A 33 -11.75 8.50 14.74
C ASP A 33 -12.84 9.50 14.30
N ASN A 34 -12.55 10.45 13.40
CA ASN A 34 -13.47 11.55 13.06
C ASN A 34 -13.20 12.21 11.68
N ILE A 35 -13.28 11.47 10.56
CA ILE A 35 -13.09 12.09 9.23
C ILE A 35 -14.36 11.99 8.35
N PRO A 36 -14.84 13.13 7.80
CA PRO A 36 -15.92 13.16 6.82
C PRO A 36 -15.46 12.55 5.48
N PRO A 37 -16.37 12.11 4.60
CA PRO A 37 -16.11 11.26 3.43
C PRO A 37 -15.19 11.81 2.31
N THR A 38 -14.45 12.88 2.55
CA THR A 38 -13.59 13.60 1.59
C THR A 38 -12.14 13.11 1.49
N GLN A 39 -11.68 12.14 2.28
CA GLN A 39 -10.27 11.68 2.23
C GLN A 39 -10.01 10.41 1.41
N LYS A 40 -11.03 9.85 0.73
CA LYS A 40 -10.86 8.67 -0.13
C LYS A 40 -9.80 8.84 -1.20
N GLU A 41 -9.70 10.03 -1.80
CA GLU A 41 -8.69 10.32 -2.83
C GLU A 41 -7.27 10.26 -2.28
N ILE A 42 -7.05 10.67 -1.03
CA ILE A 42 -5.74 10.61 -0.37
C ILE A 42 -5.35 9.16 -0.10
N VAL A 43 -6.28 8.34 0.37
CA VAL A 43 -6.04 6.90 0.60
C VAL A 43 -5.73 6.17 -0.71
N LEU A 44 -6.45 6.50 -1.79
CA LEU A 44 -6.18 5.95 -3.12
C LEU A 44 -4.80 6.36 -3.62
N ALA A 45 -4.45 7.65 -3.53
CA ALA A 45 -3.13 8.12 -3.94
C ALA A 45 -1.98 7.46 -3.14
N ALA A 46 -2.18 7.26 -1.83
CA ALA A 46 -1.22 6.54 -0.99
C ALA A 46 -1.11 5.06 -1.38
N SER A 47 -2.23 4.41 -1.73
CA SER A 47 -2.24 3.05 -2.23
C SER A 47 -1.50 2.93 -3.57
N ASP A 48 -1.77 3.82 -4.52
CA ASP A 48 -1.14 3.78 -5.85
C ASP A 48 0.37 4.00 -5.76
N ALA A 49 0.82 4.93 -4.92
CA ALA A 49 2.23 5.17 -4.68
C ALA A 49 2.93 3.92 -4.09
N LEU A 50 2.24 3.20 -3.20
CA LEU A 50 2.76 1.98 -2.60
C LEU A 50 2.86 0.84 -3.61
N VAL A 51 1.81 0.63 -4.42
CA VAL A 51 1.78 -0.38 -5.49
C VAL A 51 2.94 -0.16 -6.45
N LEU A 52 3.16 1.08 -6.90
CA LEU A 52 4.22 1.42 -7.84
C LEU A 52 5.62 1.11 -7.28
N GLU A 53 5.83 1.27 -5.97
CA GLU A 53 7.09 0.92 -5.33
C GLU A 53 7.26 -0.60 -5.17
N LEU A 54 6.17 -1.31 -4.86
CA LEU A 54 6.19 -2.76 -4.73
C LEU A 54 6.42 -3.46 -6.08
N ASP A 55 5.89 -2.93 -7.18
CA ASP A 55 6.15 -3.42 -8.54
C ASP A 55 7.62 -3.33 -8.93
N LYS A 56 8.31 -2.24 -8.57
CA LYS A 56 9.77 -2.12 -8.78
C LYS A 56 10.55 -3.12 -7.93
N ARG A 57 10.10 -3.33 -6.69
CA ARG A 57 10.80 -4.16 -5.70
C ARG A 57 10.60 -5.66 -5.95
N TYR A 58 9.46 -6.02 -6.52
CA TYR A 58 9.02 -7.39 -6.79
C TYR A 58 8.52 -7.51 -8.24
N PRO A 59 9.40 -7.36 -9.24
CA PRO A 59 8.98 -7.38 -10.63
C PRO A 59 8.36 -8.73 -11.00
N PRO A 60 7.36 -8.75 -11.90
CA PRO A 60 6.79 -9.98 -12.42
C PRO A 60 7.91 -10.84 -13.00
N GLN A 61 7.96 -12.11 -12.61
CA GLN A 61 8.87 -13.05 -13.25
C GLN A 61 8.27 -13.40 -14.61
N ILE A 62 8.72 -12.69 -15.64
CA ILE A 62 8.49 -13.09 -17.03
C ILE A 62 9.30 -14.37 -17.22
N ASP A 63 8.61 -15.50 -17.35
CA ASP A 63 9.24 -16.77 -17.75
C ASP A 63 10.10 -16.48 -18.99
N LYS A 64 11.41 -16.72 -18.87
CA LYS A 64 12.36 -16.67 -19.99
C LYS A 64 12.23 -17.90 -20.87
#